data_AF-W5WNS3-F1
#
_entry.id   AF-W5WNS3-F1
#
_cell.length_a   1.000
_cell.length_b   1.000
_cell.length_c   1.000
_cell.angle_alpha   90.00
_cell.angle_beta   90.00
_cell.angle_gamma   90.00
#
_symmetry.space_group_name_H-M   'P 1'
#
loop_
_entity.id
_entity.type
_entity.pdbx_description
1 polymer ?
#
loop_
_entity_poly.entity_id
_entity_poly.type
_entity_poly.pdbx_seq_one_letter_code
_entity_poly.pdbx_strand_id
1 'polypeptide(L)'
;MKAQESEQIIGALSRLLPAERADEAHSYWRHGEPDLAVETLIDLLSDRHVPLTRADRARLLKLAISYGCEDRAWEALPWCPDADDPDWPWRAIEHTEFGRTVEAELVTEIGPGHPLHGKQLTAWLACERCDDVLLMVDEDSPDPLCAVVHPTWSRRRESLPWPETVLLADEDDAIAALGRCHAQ
;
A
#
# COMPACT_ATOMS: atom_id res chain seq x y z
N MET A 1 1.51 -25.30 14.70
CA MET A 1 2.24 -24.18 15.35
C MET A 1 1.81 -24.09 16.82
N LYS A 2 2.65 -23.63 17.75
CA LYS A 2 2.25 -23.50 19.17
C LYS A 2 1.45 -22.20 19.37
N ALA A 3 0.39 -22.21 20.18
CA ALA A 3 -0.45 -21.01 20.42
C ALA A 3 0.38 -19.79 20.91
N GLN A 4 1.36 -20.00 21.79
CA GLN A 4 2.24 -18.93 22.26
C GLN A 4 3.12 -18.34 21.14
N GLU A 5 3.52 -19.14 20.15
CA GLU A 5 4.29 -18.67 18.99
C GLU A 5 3.40 -17.83 18.07
N SER A 6 2.15 -18.23 17.88
CA SER A 6 1.15 -17.49 17.10
C SER A 6 0.80 -16.13 17.70
N GLU A 7 0.56 -16.09 19.02
CA GLU A 7 0.31 -14.84 19.74
C GLU A 7 1.49 -13.87 19.63
N GLN A 8 2.72 -14.37 19.68
CA GLN A 8 3.92 -13.55 19.47
C GLN A 8 4.02 -12.98 18.06
N ILE A 9 3.60 -13.73 17.04
CA ILE A 9 3.57 -13.26 15.65
C ILE A 9 2.53 -12.14 15.51
N ILE A 10 1.30 -12.36 15.99
CA ILE A 10 0.24 -11.33 15.98
C ILE A 10 0.73 -10.07 16.71
N GLY A 11 1.29 -10.23 17.91
CA GLY A 11 1.84 -9.13 18.70
C GLY A 11 3.00 -8.39 18.04
N ALA A 12 3.81 -9.07 17.22
CA ALA A 12 4.88 -8.41 16.48
C ALA A 12 4.33 -7.61 15.30
N LEU A 13 3.44 -8.19 14.51
CA LEU A 13 2.90 -7.59 13.29
C LEU A 13 1.90 -6.47 13.58
N SER A 14 1.09 -6.57 14.64
CA SER A 14 0.20 -5.47 15.04
C SER A 14 0.93 -4.20 15.44
N ARG A 15 2.23 -4.26 15.79
CA ARG A 15 3.03 -3.04 16.06
C ARG A 15 3.36 -2.24 14.80
N LEU A 16 3.13 -2.82 13.62
CA LEU A 16 3.25 -2.13 12.35
C LEU A 16 2.00 -1.28 12.05
N LEU A 17 0.93 -1.45 12.83
CA LEU A 17 -0.33 -0.72 12.71
C LEU A 17 -0.39 0.47 13.68
N PRO A 18 -1.23 1.49 13.39
CA PRO A 18 -1.55 2.53 14.35
C PRO A 18 -2.09 1.98 15.67
N ALA A 19 -1.83 2.68 16.77
CA ALA A 19 -2.15 2.22 18.13
C ALA A 19 -3.65 1.92 18.32
N GLU A 20 -4.51 2.66 17.63
CA GLU A 20 -5.96 2.50 17.66
C GLU A 20 -6.46 1.19 17.01
N ARG A 21 -5.68 0.59 16.10
CA ARG A 21 -6.05 -0.65 15.37
C ARG A 21 -5.26 -1.87 15.85
N ALA A 22 -4.08 -1.66 16.45
CA ALA A 22 -3.20 -2.74 16.90
C ALA A 22 -3.87 -3.74 17.87
N ASP A 23 -4.91 -3.30 18.59
CA ASP A 23 -5.65 -4.13 19.54
C ASP A 23 -6.77 -4.97 18.92
N GLU A 24 -7.21 -4.70 17.68
CA GLU A 24 -8.36 -5.40 17.08
C GLU A 24 -8.08 -6.90 16.88
N ALA A 25 -6.98 -7.25 16.21
CA ALA A 25 -6.57 -8.64 16.05
C ALA A 25 -6.30 -9.34 17.40
N HIS A 26 -5.75 -8.62 18.38
CA HIS A 26 -5.53 -9.14 19.73
C HIS A 26 -6.83 -9.44 20.47
N SER A 27 -7.88 -8.66 20.22
CA SER A 27 -9.19 -8.89 20.80
C SER A 27 -9.73 -10.25 20.38
N TYR A 28 -9.78 -10.53 19.07
CA TYR A 28 -10.23 -11.83 18.55
C TYR A 28 -9.41 -12.99 19.10
N TRP A 29 -8.09 -12.83 19.17
CA TRP A 29 -7.20 -13.85 19.72
C TRP A 29 -7.54 -14.21 21.17
N ARG A 30 -7.77 -13.21 22.02
CA ARG A 30 -8.10 -13.39 23.45
C ARG A 30 -9.48 -14.00 23.67
N HIS A 31 -10.41 -13.82 22.73
CA HIS A 31 -11.74 -14.42 22.77
C HIS A 31 -11.76 -15.86 22.23
N GLY A 32 -10.61 -16.40 21.78
CA GLY A 32 -10.52 -17.76 21.29
C GLY A 32 -10.98 -17.92 19.84
N GLU A 33 -10.91 -16.84 19.06
CA GLU A 33 -11.25 -16.78 17.63
C GLU A 33 -9.96 -16.53 16.82
N PRO A 34 -9.06 -17.53 16.72
CA PRO A 34 -7.73 -17.33 16.16
C PRO A 34 -7.74 -17.11 14.64
N ASP A 35 -8.67 -17.72 13.91
CA ASP A 35 -8.92 -17.51 12.49
C ASP A 35 -9.31 -16.05 12.21
N LEU A 36 -10.31 -15.52 12.93
CA LEU A 36 -10.71 -14.11 12.82
C LEU A 36 -9.58 -13.16 13.21
N ALA A 37 -8.77 -13.51 14.20
CA ALA A 37 -7.61 -12.72 14.58
C ALA A 37 -6.57 -12.64 13.44
N VAL A 38 -6.33 -13.75 12.74
CA VAL A 38 -5.40 -13.78 11.60
C VAL A 38 -5.97 -13.00 10.42
N GLU A 39 -7.25 -13.22 10.07
CA GLU A 39 -7.90 -12.49 8.97
C GLU A 39 -7.92 -10.99 9.23
N THR A 40 -8.33 -10.56 10.42
CA THR A 40 -8.32 -9.15 10.82
C THR A 40 -6.92 -8.54 10.72
N LEU A 41 -5.89 -9.28 11.13
CA LEU A 41 -4.51 -8.80 11.01
C LEU A 41 -4.08 -8.67 9.55
N ILE A 42 -4.43 -9.65 8.69
CA ILE A 42 -4.15 -9.61 7.26
C ILE A 42 -4.83 -8.38 6.63
N ASP A 43 -6.12 -8.18 6.90
CA ASP A 43 -6.92 -7.09 6.36
C ASP A 43 -6.34 -5.74 6.78
N LEU A 44 -6.07 -5.55 8.08
CA LEU A 44 -5.50 -4.30 8.58
C LEU A 44 -4.12 -3.99 7.98
N LEU A 45 -3.32 -5.01 7.71
CA LEU A 45 -2.00 -4.85 7.07
C LEU A 45 -2.15 -4.53 5.58
N SER A 46 -3.04 -5.22 4.87
CA SER A 46 -3.26 -5.02 3.43
C SER A 46 -3.96 -3.72 3.12
N ASP A 47 -5.03 -3.37 3.85
CA ASP A 47 -5.79 -2.13 3.68
C ASP A 47 -4.88 -0.89 3.82
N ARG A 48 -3.83 -1.02 4.63
CA ARG A 48 -2.84 0.03 4.88
C ARG A 48 -1.53 -0.18 4.13
N HIS A 49 -1.45 -1.20 3.28
CA HIS A 49 -0.29 -1.49 2.45
C HIS A 49 1.02 -1.54 3.25
N VAL A 50 0.96 -2.12 4.45
CA VAL A 50 2.06 -2.10 5.41
C VAL A 50 3.25 -2.85 4.82
N PRO A 51 4.44 -2.23 4.70
CA PRO A 51 5.63 -2.95 4.26
C PRO A 51 5.96 -4.10 5.22
N LEU A 52 6.05 -5.31 4.69
CA LEU A 52 6.40 -6.51 5.44
C LEU A 52 7.77 -6.99 4.99
N THR A 53 8.62 -7.41 5.94
CA THR A 53 9.80 -8.19 5.54
C THR A 53 9.34 -9.53 4.97
N ARG A 54 10.14 -10.15 4.09
CA ARG A 54 9.88 -11.51 3.60
C ARG A 54 9.72 -12.52 4.74
N ALA A 55 10.46 -12.31 5.83
CA ALA A 55 10.34 -13.11 7.04
C ALA A 55 8.96 -12.94 7.72
N ASP A 56 8.48 -11.71 7.85
CA ASP A 56 7.18 -11.42 8.44
C ASP A 56 6.02 -11.91 7.57
N ARG A 57 6.11 -11.71 6.25
CA ARG A 57 5.18 -12.29 5.26
C ARG A 57 5.11 -13.81 5.40
N ALA A 58 6.25 -14.48 5.43
CA ALA A 58 6.30 -15.94 5.57
C ALA A 58 5.70 -16.42 6.90
N ARG A 59 5.90 -15.66 7.99
CA ARG A 59 5.29 -15.95 9.29
C ARG A 59 3.77 -15.77 9.26
N LEU A 60 3.28 -14.72 8.61
CA LEU A 60 1.84 -14.48 8.47
C LEU A 60 1.15 -15.52 7.57
N LEU A 61 1.76 -15.89 6.44
CA LEU A 61 1.28 -16.99 5.59
C LEU A 61 1.22 -18.32 6.34
N LYS A 62 2.26 -18.63 7.11
CA LYS A 62 2.29 -19.83 7.96
C LYS A 62 1.20 -19.78 9.04
N LEU A 63 0.90 -18.59 9.57
CA LEU A 63 -0.19 -18.35 10.51
C LEU A 63 -1.53 -18.67 9.83
N ALA A 64 -1.77 -18.08 8.66
CA ALA A 64 -2.99 -18.25 7.87
C ALA A 64 -3.27 -19.72 7.53
N ILE A 65 -2.27 -20.44 7.01
CA ILE A 65 -2.37 -21.88 6.73
C ILE A 65 -2.67 -22.70 7.99
N SER A 66 -2.14 -22.29 9.15
CA SER A 66 -2.37 -23.03 10.40
C SER A 66 -3.79 -22.86 10.94
N TYR A 67 -4.49 -21.80 10.55
CA TYR A 67 -5.83 -21.45 11.00
C TYR A 67 -6.90 -21.54 9.89
N GLY A 68 -6.51 -21.92 8.66
CA GLY A 68 -7.44 -22.19 7.56
C GLY A 68 -7.92 -20.94 6.81
N CYS A 69 -7.14 -19.85 6.84
CA CYS A 69 -7.44 -18.59 6.15
C CYS A 69 -6.37 -18.21 5.11
N GLU A 70 -5.71 -19.20 4.52
CA GLU A 70 -4.66 -19.00 3.50
C GLU A 70 -5.16 -18.29 2.24
N ASP A 71 -6.40 -18.53 1.80
CA ASP A 71 -6.96 -17.88 0.61
C ASP A 71 -7.01 -16.36 0.82
N ARG A 72 -7.43 -15.92 2.01
CA ARG A 72 -7.44 -14.50 2.36
C ARG A 72 -6.04 -13.91 2.35
N ALA A 73 -5.05 -14.63 2.87
CA ALA A 73 -3.67 -14.19 2.85
C ALA A 73 -3.10 -14.07 1.43
N TRP A 74 -3.50 -14.95 0.51
CA TRP A 74 -3.03 -14.90 -0.88
C TRP A 74 -3.63 -13.72 -1.66
N GLU A 75 -4.88 -13.36 -1.37
CA GLU A 75 -5.52 -12.18 -1.95
C GLU A 75 -4.95 -10.88 -1.40
N ALA A 76 -4.73 -10.83 -0.08
CA ALA A 76 -4.42 -9.59 0.62
C ALA A 76 -2.92 -9.26 0.68
N LEU A 77 -2.04 -10.25 0.82
CA LEU A 77 -0.62 -9.95 1.05
C LEU A 77 0.14 -9.35 -0.15
N PRO A 78 -0.24 -9.52 -1.43
CA PRO A 78 0.34 -8.75 -2.53
C PRO A 78 0.32 -7.23 -2.31
N TRP A 79 -0.62 -6.73 -1.50
CA TRP A 79 -0.75 -5.32 -1.12
C TRP A 79 0.29 -4.84 -0.10
N CYS A 80 0.96 -5.75 0.59
CA CYS A 80 2.04 -5.40 1.50
C CYS A 80 3.37 -5.43 0.73
N PRO A 81 4.13 -4.33 0.55
CA PRO A 81 5.41 -4.36 -0.16
C PRO A 81 6.50 -5.09 0.65
N ASP A 82 7.48 -5.70 -0.04
CA ASP A 82 8.60 -6.40 0.62
C ASP A 82 9.63 -5.38 1.16
N ALA A 83 9.62 -5.11 2.46
CA ALA A 83 10.45 -4.10 3.12
C ALA A 83 11.95 -4.39 3.09
N ASP A 84 12.34 -5.64 2.86
CA ASP A 84 13.73 -6.11 2.83
C ASP A 84 14.17 -6.59 1.44
N ASP A 85 13.39 -6.31 0.39
CA ASP A 85 13.79 -6.55 -0.98
C ASP A 85 14.57 -5.34 -1.54
N PRO A 86 15.91 -5.41 -1.67
CA PRO A 86 16.71 -4.31 -2.22
C PRO A 86 16.39 -4.04 -3.70
N ASP A 87 15.71 -4.98 -4.36
CA ASP A 87 15.25 -4.85 -5.73
C ASP A 87 13.82 -4.33 -5.88
N TRP A 88 13.11 -4.16 -4.76
CA TRP A 88 11.79 -3.54 -4.73
C TRP A 88 11.91 -2.03 -4.54
N PRO A 89 11.66 -1.22 -5.58
CA PRO A 89 11.94 0.20 -5.49
C PRO A 89 10.81 0.99 -4.85
N TRP A 90 9.65 0.39 -4.60
CA TRP A 90 8.46 1.10 -4.15
C TRP A 90 8.34 1.15 -2.63
N ARG A 91 8.30 2.35 -2.08
CA ARG A 91 8.10 2.63 -0.65
C ARG A 91 6.71 3.22 -0.42
N ALA A 92 6.03 2.78 0.64
CA ALA A 92 4.79 3.39 1.09
C ALA A 92 5.01 4.81 1.61
N ILE A 93 4.21 5.76 1.09
CA ILE A 93 4.29 7.18 1.43
C ILE A 93 2.94 7.76 1.86
N GLU A 94 1.88 6.96 1.86
CA GLU A 94 0.55 7.34 2.30
C GLU A 94 0.53 7.95 3.70
N HIS A 95 -0.16 9.09 3.83
CA HIS A 95 -0.28 9.90 5.05
C HIS A 95 1.03 10.38 5.69
N THR A 96 2.19 10.11 5.08
CA THR A 96 3.48 10.64 5.53
C THR A 96 3.62 12.13 5.18
N GLU A 97 4.56 12.83 5.80
CA GLU A 97 4.90 14.21 5.42
C GLU A 97 5.36 14.29 3.95
N PHE A 98 6.10 13.27 3.50
CA PHE A 98 6.54 13.17 2.11
C PHE A 98 5.36 12.97 1.15
N GLY A 99 4.40 12.09 1.49
CA GLY A 99 3.18 11.91 0.70
C GLY A 99 2.39 13.21 0.53
N ARG A 100 2.17 13.95 1.61
CA ARG A 100 1.51 15.27 1.56
C ARG A 100 2.28 16.29 0.71
N THR A 101 3.61 16.20 0.71
CA THR A 101 4.46 17.06 -0.12
C THR A 101 4.28 16.73 -1.60
N VAL A 102 4.24 15.44 -1.94
CA VAL A 102 3.97 14.97 -3.30
C VAL A 102 2.58 15.41 -3.77
N GLU A 103 1.54 15.22 -2.96
CA GLU A 103 0.17 15.67 -3.27
C GLU A 103 0.12 17.18 -3.55
N ALA A 104 0.76 17.99 -2.71
CA ALA A 104 0.81 19.44 -2.88
C ALA A 104 1.57 19.87 -4.15
N GLU A 105 2.64 19.15 -4.51
CA GLU A 105 3.37 19.36 -5.75
C GLU A 105 2.47 19.06 -6.95
N LEU A 106 1.84 17.89 -6.98
CA LEU A 106 0.95 17.48 -8.07
C LEU A 106 -0.23 18.43 -8.26
N VAL A 107 -0.82 18.97 -7.19
CA VAL A 107 -1.85 20.01 -7.27
C VAL A 107 -1.34 21.28 -7.98
N THR A 108 -0.05 21.59 -7.85
CA THR A 108 0.58 22.75 -8.49
C THR A 108 0.93 22.46 -9.95
N GLU A 109 1.42 21.26 -10.24
CA GLU A 109 1.89 20.83 -11.56
C GLU A 109 0.74 20.51 -12.51
N ILE A 110 -0.31 19.87 -12.02
CA ILE A 110 -1.45 19.40 -12.82
C ILE A 110 -2.33 20.59 -13.22
N GLY A 111 -2.25 20.99 -14.50
CA GLY A 111 -3.03 22.07 -15.09
C GLY A 111 -4.29 21.61 -15.85
N PRO A 112 -5.19 22.55 -16.22
CA PRO A 112 -6.36 22.25 -17.03
C PRO A 112 -6.02 21.49 -18.31
N GLY A 113 -6.75 20.40 -18.56
CA GLY A 113 -6.53 19.49 -19.68
C GLY A 113 -5.87 18.18 -19.26
N HIS A 114 -5.07 18.17 -18.19
CA HIS A 114 -4.42 16.96 -17.69
C HIS A 114 -5.45 15.90 -17.25
N PRO A 115 -5.24 14.58 -17.46
CA PRO A 115 -6.22 13.54 -17.12
C PRO A 115 -6.60 13.53 -15.63
N LEU A 116 -5.67 13.92 -14.77
CA LEU A 116 -5.84 14.03 -13.32
C LEU A 116 -6.33 15.41 -12.85
N HIS A 117 -6.57 16.36 -13.76
CA HIS A 117 -6.95 17.72 -13.36
C HIS A 117 -8.33 17.74 -12.70
N GLY A 118 -8.37 18.25 -11.46
CA GLY A 118 -9.60 18.35 -10.66
C GLY A 118 -10.01 17.05 -9.97
N LYS A 119 -9.14 16.04 -9.95
CA LYS A 119 -9.31 14.80 -9.21
C LYS A 119 -8.78 14.90 -7.78
N GLN A 120 -9.34 14.12 -6.86
CA GLN A 120 -8.75 13.93 -5.54
C GLN A 120 -7.60 12.93 -5.69
N LEU A 121 -6.40 13.30 -5.24
CA LEU A 121 -5.20 12.49 -5.36
C LEU A 121 -4.67 12.17 -3.97
N THR A 122 -4.55 10.89 -3.65
CA THR A 122 -3.90 10.40 -2.45
C THR A 122 -2.59 9.73 -2.86
N ALA A 123 -1.45 10.22 -2.37
CA ALA A 123 -0.15 9.63 -2.68
C ALA A 123 0.06 8.33 -1.91
N TRP A 124 0.30 7.24 -2.62
CA TRP A 124 0.28 5.90 -2.05
C TRP A 124 1.68 5.30 -1.96
N LEU A 125 2.34 5.08 -3.10
CA LEU A 125 3.69 4.51 -3.18
C LEU A 125 4.61 5.44 -3.98
N ALA A 126 5.88 5.54 -3.58
CA ALA A 126 6.91 6.23 -4.35
C ALA A 126 8.04 5.27 -4.72
N CYS A 127 8.47 5.34 -5.96
CA CYS A 127 9.61 4.60 -6.48
C CYS A 127 10.92 5.32 -6.12
N GLU A 128 11.77 4.69 -5.32
CA GLU A 128 13.08 5.20 -4.91
C GLU A 128 14.16 5.11 -6.01
N ARG A 129 13.79 4.62 -7.21
CA ARG A 129 14.71 4.48 -8.36
C ARG A 129 14.42 5.45 -9.50
N CYS A 130 13.16 5.69 -9.82
CA CYS A 130 12.76 6.55 -10.95
C CYS A 130 11.86 7.71 -10.54
N ASP A 131 11.70 7.99 -9.24
CA ASP A 131 10.90 9.09 -8.68
C ASP A 131 9.39 9.06 -9.04
N ASP A 132 8.92 7.98 -9.68
CA ASP A 132 7.51 7.78 -9.97
C ASP A 132 6.70 7.60 -8.69
N VAL A 133 5.45 8.03 -8.75
CA VAL A 133 4.49 7.94 -7.65
C VAL A 133 3.23 7.24 -8.15
N LEU A 134 2.81 6.22 -7.42
CA LEU A 134 1.49 5.63 -7.55
C LEU A 134 0.52 6.41 -6.66
N LEU A 135 -0.60 6.81 -7.24
CA LEU A 135 -1.67 7.59 -6.63
C LEU A 135 -2.95 6.77 -6.63
N MET A 136 -3.74 6.90 -5.56
CA MET A 136 -5.18 6.62 -5.60
C MET A 136 -5.90 7.89 -6.06
N VAL A 137 -6.88 7.72 -6.94
CA VAL A 137 -7.62 8.80 -7.60
C VAL A 137 -9.09 8.65 -7.25
N ASP A 138 -9.65 9.70 -6.64
CA ASP A 138 -11.03 9.71 -6.12
C ASP A 138 -11.28 8.51 -5.18
N GLU A 139 -10.43 8.32 -4.17
CA GLU A 139 -10.45 7.20 -3.21
C GLU A 139 -11.83 6.95 -2.55
N ASP A 140 -12.62 8.01 -2.33
CA ASP A 140 -13.96 7.90 -1.75
C ASP A 140 -15.05 7.44 -2.77
N SER A 141 -14.66 7.17 -4.02
CA SER A 141 -15.53 6.64 -5.10
C SER A 141 -15.83 5.15 -4.88
N PRO A 142 -17.01 4.65 -5.30
CA PRO A 142 -17.28 3.20 -5.32
C PRO A 142 -16.33 2.41 -6.22
N ASP A 143 -15.75 3.06 -7.22
CA ASP A 143 -14.75 2.51 -8.13
C ASP A 143 -13.56 3.50 -8.19
N PRO A 144 -12.61 3.44 -7.23
CA PRO A 144 -11.44 4.31 -7.24
C PRO A 144 -10.49 3.90 -8.38
N LEU A 145 -9.83 4.89 -8.98
CA LEU A 145 -8.83 4.64 -10.03
C LEU A 145 -7.43 4.75 -9.44
N CYS A 146 -6.45 4.16 -10.12
CA CYS A 146 -5.04 4.36 -9.79
C CYS A 146 -4.34 5.15 -10.90
N ALA A 147 -3.26 5.85 -10.55
CA ALA A 147 -2.42 6.52 -11.54
C ALA A 147 -0.94 6.46 -11.16
N VAL A 148 -0.08 6.16 -12.13
CA VAL A 148 1.37 6.37 -11.99
C VAL A 148 1.72 7.69 -12.65
N VAL A 149 2.39 8.56 -11.90
CA VAL A 149 2.87 9.87 -12.38
C VAL A 149 4.34 10.05 -12.03
N HIS A 150 5.03 10.87 -12.81
CA HIS A 150 6.38 11.31 -12.51
C HIS A 150 6.37 12.81 -12.12
N PRO A 151 6.35 13.16 -10.82
CA PRO A 151 6.36 14.56 -10.40
C PRO A 151 7.64 15.24 -10.87
N THR A 152 7.55 16.45 -11.44
CA THR A 152 8.74 17.16 -11.93
C THR A 152 9.38 18.07 -10.88
N TRP A 153 8.69 18.27 -9.75
CA TRP A 153 9.12 19.13 -8.64
C TRP A 153 9.38 20.58 -9.05
N SER A 154 8.75 21.02 -10.14
CA SER A 154 8.98 22.31 -10.77
C SER A 154 8.28 23.46 -10.05
N ARG A 155 7.30 23.15 -9.20
CA ARG A 155 6.37 24.09 -8.54
C ARG A 155 5.65 25.00 -9.53
N ARG A 156 5.45 24.52 -10.76
CA ARG A 156 4.80 25.24 -11.85
C ARG A 156 3.85 24.31 -12.57
N ARG A 157 2.78 24.87 -13.12
CA ARG A 157 1.88 24.11 -13.99
C ARG A 157 2.66 23.58 -15.19
N GLU A 158 2.46 22.31 -15.47
CA GLU A 158 3.05 21.64 -16.61
C GLU A 158 2.43 22.14 -17.92
N SER A 159 3.28 22.26 -18.92
CA SER A 159 2.88 22.55 -20.30
C SER A 159 2.94 21.28 -21.13
N LEU A 160 2.10 21.18 -22.16
CA LEU A 160 2.15 20.07 -23.11
C LEU A 160 3.52 19.96 -23.81
N PRO A 161 4.01 18.74 -24.08
CA PRO A 161 3.47 17.46 -23.60
C PRO A 161 3.74 17.27 -22.11
N TRP A 162 2.74 16.79 -21.36
CA TRP A 162 2.92 16.47 -19.95
C TRP A 162 3.93 15.32 -19.79
N PRO A 163 4.59 15.22 -18.63
CA PRO A 163 5.27 14.00 -18.22
C PRO A 163 4.34 12.79 -18.27
N GLU A 164 4.94 11.61 -18.30
CA GLU A 164 4.21 10.36 -18.44
C GLU A 164 3.21 10.19 -17.27
N THR A 165 1.93 10.02 -17.62
CA THR A 165 0.86 9.69 -16.68
C THR A 165 0.14 8.46 -17.20
N VAL A 166 0.10 7.41 -16.40
CA VAL A 166 -0.58 6.16 -16.73
C VAL A 166 -1.76 6.00 -15.79
N LEU A 167 -2.98 6.11 -16.32
CA LEU A 167 -4.20 5.75 -15.59
C LEU A 167 -4.36 4.23 -15.59
N LEU A 168 -4.69 3.69 -14.44
CA LEU A 168 -4.88 2.26 -14.17
C LEU A 168 -6.33 2.07 -13.73
N ALA A 169 -7.00 1.08 -14.33
CA ALA A 169 -8.46 0.95 -14.23
C ALA A 169 -8.89 0.50 -12.84
N ASP A 170 -8.03 -0.25 -12.17
CA ASP A 170 -8.27 -0.83 -10.86
C ASP A 170 -6.96 -1.08 -10.12
N GLU A 171 -7.13 -1.61 -8.94
CA GLU A 171 -6.12 -2.08 -8.01
C GLU A 171 -5.20 -3.17 -8.63
N ASP A 172 -5.74 -4.14 -9.37
CA ASP A 172 -4.94 -5.21 -9.97
C ASP A 172 -3.93 -4.66 -10.99
N ASP A 173 -4.36 -3.69 -11.81
CA ASP A 173 -3.48 -2.96 -12.73
C ASP A 173 -2.39 -2.16 -11.98
N ALA A 174 -2.71 -1.63 -10.79
CA ALA A 174 -1.77 -0.94 -9.91
C ALA A 174 -0.66 -1.88 -9.42
N ILE A 175 -1.01 -3.07 -8.94
CA ILE A 175 -0.02 -4.09 -8.56
C ILE A 175 0.88 -4.45 -9.74
N ALA A 176 0.27 -4.66 -10.92
CA ALA A 176 1.04 -4.97 -12.12
C ALA A 176 2.01 -3.85 -12.51
N ALA A 177 1.68 -2.59 -12.20
CA ALA A 177 2.57 -1.45 -12.39
C ALA A 177 3.75 -1.42 -11.40
N LEU A 178 3.61 -1.95 -10.18
CA LEU A 178 4.71 -1.99 -9.21
C LEU A 178 5.89 -2.86 -9.66
N GLY A 179 5.62 -3.91 -10.44
CA GLY A 179 6.69 -4.71 -11.07
C GLY A 179 7.47 -3.96 -12.17
N ARG A 180 6.99 -2.79 -12.60
CA ARG A 180 7.59 -1.97 -13.65
C ARG A 180 8.22 -0.73 -13.00
N CYS A 181 9.53 -0.80 -12.75
CA CYS A 181 10.32 0.42 -12.58
C CYS A 181 10.44 1.06 -13.97
N HIS A 182 9.74 2.17 -14.24
CA HIS A 182 9.88 2.93 -15.49
C HIS A 182 11.17 3.79 -15.46
N ALA A 183 12.30 3.17 -15.11
CA ALA A 183 13.61 3.80 -15.24
C ALA A 183 13.83 4.14 -16.71
N GLN A 184 13.61 5.40 -17.08
CA GLN A 184 14.02 5.95 -18.37
C GLN A 184 15.53 6.21 -18.37
#